data_AF-A0A7J8XJZ6-F1
#
_entry.id   AF-A0A7J8XJZ6-F1
#
_cell.length_a   1.000
_cell.length_b   1.000
_cell.length_c   1.000
_cell.angle_alpha   90.00
_cell.angle_beta   90.00
_cell.angle_gamma   90.00
#
_symmetry.space_group_name_H-M   'P 1'
#
loop_
_entity.id
_entity.type
_entity.pdbx_description
1 polymer ?
#
loop_
_entity_poly.entity_id
_entity_poly.type
_entity_poly.pdbx_seq_one_letter_code
_entity_poly.pdbx_strand_id
1 'polypeptide(L)'
;MGLLNLGSNSLTGKIPPSLGHINLSMLNLWNNSMFGALPSTLQNSSFIMLDFSENHFNGSVPEWIGDRHSRLKVLSLRSNNFDGHIPHKFCDLQYLQNLDLAHKNISDILFECIISAERTRG
;
A
#
# COMPACT_ATOMS: atom_id res chain seq x y z
N MET A 1 3.61 19.18 -2.89
CA MET A 1 3.79 17.72 -2.84
C MET A 1 5.12 17.45 -2.17
N GLY A 2 5.11 16.77 -1.03
CA GLY A 2 6.32 16.46 -0.27
C GLY A 2 6.81 15.02 -0.48
N LEU A 3 8.06 14.79 -0.10
CA LEU A 3 8.66 13.46 0.07
C LEU A 3 9.04 13.31 1.54
N LEU A 4 8.68 12.18 2.14
CA LEU A 4 9.15 11.78 3.46
C LEU A 4 9.84 10.41 3.33
N ASN A 5 11.15 10.39 3.57
CA ASN A 5 11.93 9.16 3.60
C ASN A 5 12.50 8.96 5.00
N LEU A 6 12.04 7.90 5.65
CA LEU A 6 12.47 7.44 6.97
C LEU A 6 12.91 5.96 6.92
N GLY A 7 13.24 5.47 5.72
CA GLY A 7 13.64 4.08 5.54
C GLY A 7 14.98 3.75 6.22
N SER A 8 15.18 2.47 6.56
CA SER A 8 16.38 1.94 7.23
C SER A 8 16.69 2.64 8.55
N ASN A 9 15.70 2.71 9.43
CA ASN A 9 15.85 3.21 10.79
C ASN A 9 15.41 2.14 11.81
N SER A 10 15.37 2.51 13.09
CA SER A 10 14.83 1.67 14.17
C SER A 10 13.49 2.22 14.68
N LEU A 11 12.67 2.81 13.79
CA LEU A 11 11.36 3.34 14.17
C LEU A 11 10.45 2.21 14.62
N THR A 12 9.68 2.46 15.67
CA THR A 12 8.70 1.53 16.24
C THR A 12 7.35 2.23 16.37
N GLY A 13 6.32 1.48 16.75
CA GLY A 13 4.98 2.02 16.94
C GLY A 13 4.16 2.03 15.65
N LYS A 14 3.00 2.69 15.71
CA LYS A 14 2.05 2.81 14.60
C LYS A 14 2.33 4.05 13.78
N ILE A 15 1.92 4.05 12.50
CA ILE A 15 1.85 5.30 11.72
C ILE A 15 0.82 6.23 12.39
N PRO A 16 1.20 7.45 12.80
CA PRO A 16 0.27 8.36 13.44
C PRO A 16 -0.75 8.88 12.41
N PRO A 17 -2.07 8.93 12.74
CA PRO A 17 -3.08 9.43 11.79
C PRO A 17 -2.83 10.85 11.31
N SER A 18 -2.12 11.67 12.10
CA SER A 18 -1.73 13.03 11.74
C SER A 18 -0.83 13.11 10.51
N LEU A 19 -0.10 12.05 10.17
CA LEU A 19 0.71 11.99 8.95
C LEU A 19 -0.14 12.17 7.68
N GLY A 20 -1.40 11.71 7.71
CA GLY A 20 -2.36 11.88 6.62
C GLY A 20 -2.82 13.32 6.38
N HIS A 21 -2.55 14.24 7.31
CA HIS A 21 -2.83 15.67 7.11
C HIS A 21 -1.69 16.42 6.40
N ILE A 22 -0.55 15.76 6.18
CA ILE A 22 0.57 16.31 5.43
C ILE A 22 0.43 15.85 3.99
N ASN A 23 0.45 16.79 3.04
CA ASN A 23 0.29 16.47 1.61
C ASN A 23 1.57 15.85 1.02
N LEU A 24 1.66 14.53 1.11
CA LEU A 24 2.79 13.74 0.62
C LEU A 24 2.49 13.13 -0.76
N SER A 25 3.55 13.00 -1.55
CA SER A 25 3.55 12.28 -2.82
C SER A 25 4.41 11.03 -2.77
N MET A 26 5.39 10.97 -1.86
CA MET A 26 6.22 9.81 -1.63
C MET A 26 6.38 9.61 -0.13
N LEU A 27 6.11 8.40 0.34
CA LEU A 27 6.32 8.00 1.72
C LEU A 27 7.08 6.69 1.73
N ASN A 28 8.31 6.75 2.24
CA ASN A 28 9.19 5.59 2.39
C ASN A 28 9.44 5.34 3.88
N LEU A 29 8.96 4.21 4.38
CA LEU A 29 9.15 3.70 5.74
C LEU A 29 9.87 2.33 5.75
N TRP A 30 10.46 1.93 4.62
CA TRP A 30 11.13 0.64 4.44
C TRP A 30 12.09 0.31 5.58
N ASN A 31 12.19 -0.96 5.97
CA ASN A 31 13.19 -1.47 6.92
C ASN A 31 13.18 -0.70 8.25
N ASN A 32 12.13 -0.93 9.02
CA ASN A 32 11.94 -0.43 10.37
C ASN A 32 11.27 -1.54 11.22
N SER A 33 10.84 -1.22 12.43
CA SER A 33 10.09 -2.12 13.32
C SER A 33 8.69 -1.55 13.63
N MET A 34 8.08 -0.86 12.67
CA MET A 34 6.73 -0.28 12.81
C MET A 34 5.66 -1.38 12.72
N PHE A 35 4.53 -1.18 13.38
CA PHE A 35 3.47 -2.19 13.46
C PHE A 35 2.06 -1.60 13.44
N GLY A 36 1.06 -2.47 13.35
CA GLY A 36 -0.36 -2.11 13.31
C GLY A 36 -0.90 -1.93 11.89
N ALA A 37 -2.18 -1.59 11.78
CA ALA A 37 -2.82 -1.35 10.49
C ALA A 37 -2.45 0.04 9.90
N LEU A 38 -2.48 0.13 8.57
CA LEU A 38 -2.31 1.39 7.87
C LEU A 38 -3.50 2.33 8.16
N PRO A 39 -3.28 3.54 8.69
CA PRO A 39 -4.37 4.45 9.05
C PRO A 39 -5.07 4.99 7.79
N SER A 40 -6.40 5.01 7.81
CA SER A 40 -7.22 5.50 6.70
C SER A 40 -6.96 6.96 6.34
N THR A 41 -6.40 7.76 7.25
CA THR A 41 -6.06 9.16 6.97
C THR A 41 -5.00 9.32 5.88
N LEU A 42 -4.19 8.29 5.61
CA LEU A 42 -3.22 8.31 4.49
C LEU A 42 -3.92 8.48 3.14
N GLN A 43 -5.19 8.08 3.01
CA GLN A 43 -5.99 8.25 1.79
C GLN A 43 -6.14 9.72 1.36
N ASN A 44 -5.89 10.68 2.26
CA ASN A 44 -6.00 12.11 1.99
C ASN A 44 -4.82 12.67 1.17
N SER A 45 -3.73 11.91 1.05
CA SER A 45 -2.59 12.26 0.20
C SER A 45 -2.76 11.72 -1.23
N SER A 46 -1.94 12.22 -2.16
CA SER A 46 -1.91 11.75 -3.55
C SER A 46 -0.57 11.09 -3.84
N PHE A 47 -0.44 9.82 -3.42
CA PHE A 47 0.83 9.11 -3.51
C PHE A 47 1.17 8.65 -4.93
N ILE A 48 2.46 8.74 -5.24
CA ILE A 48 3.14 8.20 -6.41
C ILE A 48 4.01 7.01 -5.99
N MET A 49 4.55 7.03 -4.77
CA MET A 49 5.34 5.95 -4.19
C MET A 49 4.97 5.72 -2.73
N LEU A 50 4.70 4.47 -2.40
CA LEU A 50 4.52 3.96 -1.05
C LEU A 50 5.45 2.77 -0.85
N ASP A 51 6.36 2.88 0.12
CA ASP A 51 7.19 1.76 0.56
C ASP A 51 7.02 1.56 2.06
N PHE A 52 6.34 0.47 2.42
CA PHE A 52 6.12 0.03 3.79
C PHE A 52 6.82 -1.31 4.06
N SER A 53 7.68 -1.76 3.16
CA SER A 53 8.26 -3.09 3.25
C SER A 53 9.21 -3.26 4.43
N GLU A 54 9.44 -4.51 4.83
CA GLU A 54 10.34 -4.87 5.94
C GLU A 54 9.95 -4.15 7.25
N ASN A 55 8.72 -4.41 7.69
CA ASN A 55 8.14 -3.92 8.94
C ASN A 55 7.25 -5.02 9.55
N HIS A 56 6.46 -4.66 10.56
CA HIS A 56 5.49 -5.54 11.22
C HIS A 56 4.04 -5.03 11.07
N PHE A 57 3.71 -4.34 9.97
CA PHE A 57 2.34 -3.90 9.71
C PHE A 57 1.40 -5.09 9.53
N ASN A 58 0.16 -4.96 9.99
CA ASN A 58 -0.81 -6.06 10.04
C ASN A 58 -2.24 -5.63 9.68
N GLY A 59 -3.16 -6.59 9.69
CA GLY A 59 -4.53 -6.41 9.20
C GLY A 59 -4.61 -6.45 7.68
N SER A 60 -5.79 -6.16 7.14
CA SER A 60 -6.02 -6.17 5.69
C SER A 60 -5.34 -4.99 5.00
N VAL A 61 -4.84 -5.24 3.77
CA VAL A 61 -4.41 -4.17 2.87
C VAL A 61 -5.63 -3.32 2.50
N PRO A 62 -5.62 -2.00 2.74
CA PRO A 62 -6.83 -1.20 2.54
C PRO A 62 -7.19 -0.95 1.06
N GLU A 63 -8.49 -0.98 0.74
CA GLU A 63 -9.00 -0.72 -0.61
C GLU A 63 -8.70 0.71 -1.10
N TRP A 64 -8.59 1.66 -0.17
CA TRP A 64 -8.31 3.07 -0.50
C TRP A 64 -6.99 3.26 -1.25
N ILE A 65 -6.05 2.32 -1.17
CA ILE A 65 -4.81 2.38 -1.95
C ILE A 65 -5.14 2.39 -3.44
N GLY A 66 -6.05 1.51 -3.88
CA GLY A 66 -6.53 1.47 -5.27
C GLY A 66 -7.47 2.64 -5.58
N ASP A 67 -8.41 2.95 -4.68
CA ASP A 67 -9.45 3.95 -4.95
C ASP A 67 -8.96 5.40 -4.95
N ARG A 68 -7.90 5.71 -4.21
CA ARG A 68 -7.46 7.10 -3.97
C ARG A 68 -6.12 7.45 -4.57
N HIS A 69 -5.33 6.46 -4.99
CA HIS A 69 -3.98 6.68 -5.51
C HIS A 69 -3.84 6.21 -6.94
N SER A 70 -4.73 6.67 -7.83
CA SER A 70 -4.70 6.34 -9.27
C SER A 70 -3.38 6.66 -9.97
N ARG A 71 -2.53 7.53 -9.39
CA ARG A 71 -1.20 7.91 -9.90
C ARG A 71 -0.04 7.10 -9.29
N LEU A 72 -0.34 6.10 -8.45
CA LEU A 72 0.65 5.27 -7.78
C LEU A 72 1.46 4.49 -8.82
N LYS A 73 2.78 4.59 -8.72
CA LYS A 73 3.73 3.88 -9.58
C LYS A 73 4.46 2.77 -8.85
N VAL A 74 4.71 2.96 -7.56
CA VAL A 74 5.45 2.02 -6.73
C VAL A 74 4.66 1.75 -5.44
N LEU A 75 4.39 0.47 -5.19
CA LEU A 75 3.80 -0.02 -3.96
C LEU A 75 4.60 -1.23 -3.48
N SER A 76 5.24 -1.10 -2.32
CA SER A 76 5.93 -2.20 -1.66
C SER A 76 5.35 -2.46 -0.27
N LEU A 77 4.78 -3.64 -0.09
CA LEU A 77 4.19 -4.14 1.16
C LEU A 77 4.90 -5.42 1.65
N ARG A 78 5.96 -5.85 0.95
CA ARG A 78 6.71 -7.08 1.23
C ARG A 78 7.22 -7.15 2.66
N SER A 79 7.35 -8.37 3.18
CA SER A 79 7.91 -8.62 4.52
C SER A 79 7.20 -7.82 5.61
N ASN A 80 5.87 -7.95 5.65
CA ASN A 80 4.97 -7.49 6.71
C ASN A 80 4.06 -8.64 7.15
N ASN A 81 3.19 -8.37 8.13
CA ASN A 81 2.21 -9.29 8.69
C ASN A 81 0.78 -8.98 8.20
N PHE A 82 0.62 -8.39 7.01
CA PHE A 82 -0.70 -8.18 6.40
C PHE A 82 -1.40 -9.52 6.16
N ASP A 83 -2.71 -9.56 6.42
CA ASP A 83 -3.57 -10.71 6.21
C ASP A 83 -4.71 -10.40 5.22
N GLY A 84 -5.54 -11.40 4.94
CA GLY A 84 -6.62 -11.28 3.97
C GLY A 84 -6.19 -11.34 2.50
N HIS A 85 -7.05 -10.81 1.64
CA HIS A 85 -6.87 -10.79 0.19
C HIS A 85 -6.39 -9.41 -0.27
N ILE A 86 -5.73 -9.38 -1.43
CA ILE A 86 -5.36 -8.12 -2.08
C ILE A 86 -6.62 -7.48 -2.66
N PRO A 87 -6.88 -6.18 -2.40
CA PRO A 87 -8.06 -5.52 -2.93
C PRO A 87 -8.10 -5.56 -4.47
N HIS A 88 -9.25 -5.95 -5.04
CA HIS A 88 -9.50 -5.89 -6.49
C HIS A 88 -9.30 -4.48 -7.07
N LYS A 89 -9.39 -3.43 -6.23
CA LYS A 89 -9.08 -2.05 -6.60
C LYS A 89 -7.65 -1.82 -7.06
N PHE A 90 -6.73 -2.74 -6.78
CA PHE A 90 -5.37 -2.65 -7.31
C PHE A 90 -5.33 -2.84 -8.83
N CYS A 91 -6.34 -3.50 -9.39
CA CYS A 91 -6.50 -3.67 -10.84
C CYS A 91 -6.83 -2.33 -11.55
N ASP A 92 -7.31 -1.33 -10.80
CA ASP A 92 -7.59 0.01 -11.31
C ASP A 92 -6.33 0.91 -11.36
N LEU A 93 -5.19 0.46 -10.81
CA LEU A 93 -3.94 1.22 -10.74
C LEU A 93 -3.17 1.18 -12.08
N GLN A 94 -3.68 1.89 -13.09
CA GLN A 94 -3.16 1.88 -14.46
C GLN A 94 -1.69 2.33 -14.62
N TYR A 95 -1.15 3.07 -13.64
CA TYR A 95 0.23 3.58 -13.67
C TYR A 95 1.19 2.79 -12.78
N LEU A 96 0.72 1.70 -12.15
CA LEU A 96 1.55 0.88 -11.28
C LEU A 96 2.62 0.16 -12.11
N GLN A 97 3.87 0.37 -11.76
CA GLN A 97 5.04 -0.20 -12.44
C GLN A 97 5.71 -1.26 -11.55
N ASN A 98 5.71 -1.02 -10.25
CA ASN A 98 6.33 -1.89 -9.26
C ASN A 98 5.32 -2.21 -8.16
N LEU A 99 4.93 -3.47 -8.09
CA LEU A 99 4.08 -4.01 -7.05
C LEU A 99 4.83 -5.15 -6.37
N ASP A 100 5.28 -4.93 -5.14
CA ASP A 100 5.91 -5.96 -4.31
C ASP A 100 4.99 -6.27 -3.12
N LEU A 101 4.32 -7.42 -3.16
CA LEU A 101 3.44 -7.86 -2.10
C LEU A 101 4.14 -8.91 -1.25
N ALA A 102 3.87 -8.90 0.05
CA ALA A 102 4.29 -9.96 0.97
C ALA A 102 3.90 -11.34 0.42
N HIS A 103 4.66 -12.40 0.73
CA HIS A 103 4.54 -13.82 0.33
C HIS A 103 3.16 -14.33 -0.16
N LYS A 104 2.66 -13.74 -1.24
CA LYS A 104 1.43 -14.02 -1.95
C LYS A 104 1.84 -13.95 -3.41
N ASN A 105 1.57 -15.03 -4.12
CA ASN A 105 2.10 -15.18 -5.46
C ASN A 105 1.41 -14.17 -6.37
N ILE A 106 2.14 -13.57 -7.32
CA ILE A 106 1.57 -12.62 -8.31
C ILE A 106 0.34 -13.24 -9.02
N SER A 107 0.32 -14.57 -9.14
CA SER A 107 -0.81 -15.36 -9.63
C SER A 107 -2.12 -15.10 -8.89
N ASP A 108 -2.10 -14.89 -7.57
CA ASP A 108 -3.31 -14.65 -6.77
C ASP A 108 -3.91 -13.28 -7.12
N ILE A 109 -3.07 -12.26 -7.32
CA ILE A 109 -3.51 -10.91 -7.72
C ILE A 109 -4.10 -10.93 -9.13
N LEU A 110 -3.42 -11.60 -10.07
CA LEU A 110 -3.89 -11.71 -11.45
C LEU A 110 -5.23 -12.45 -11.51
N PHE A 111 -5.39 -13.50 -10.72
CA PHE A 111 -6.65 -14.23 -10.62
C PHE A 111 -7.78 -13.32 -10.14
N GLU A 112 -7.57 -12.55 -9.06
CA GLU A 112 -8.57 -11.58 -8.57
C GLU A 112 -8.90 -10.49 -9.60
N CYS A 113 -7.91 -9.97 -10.31
CA CYS A 113 -8.15 -9.01 -11.39
C CYS A 113 -9.01 -9.57 -12.51
N ILE A 114 -8.75 -10.81 -12.94
CA ILE A 114 -9.55 -11.47 -13.97
C ILE A 114 -11.00 -11.67 -13.50
N ILE A 115 -11.20 -12.21 -12.29
CA ILE A 115 -12.54 -12.44 -11.73
C ILE A 115 -13.33 -11.11 -11.58
N SER A 116 -12.67 -10.04 -11.16
CA SER A 116 -13.30 -8.71 -11.05
C SER A 116 -13.73 -8.15 -12.42
N ALA A 117 -12.90 -8.33 -13.46
CA ALA A 117 -13.19 -7.86 -14.81
C ALA A 117 -14.40 -8.59 -15.42
N GLU A 118 -14.59 -9.88 -15.12
CA GLU A 118 -15.74 -10.65 -15.57
C GLU A 118 -17.05 -10.22 -14.90
N ARG A 119 -17.02 -9.88 -13.60
CA ARG A 119 -18.21 -9.42 -12.85
C ARG A 119 -18.74 -8.06 -13.29
N THR A 120 -17.88 -7.17 -13.79
CA THR A 120 -18.29 -5.83 -14.28
C THR A 120 -18.92 -5.83 -15.67
N ARG A 121 -18.94 -6.98 -16.36
CA ARG A 121 -19.52 -7.15 -17.70
C ARG A 121 -20.95 -7.76 -17.70
N GLY A 122 -21.55 -7.93 -16.52
CA GLY A 122 -22.91 -8.47 -16.34
C GLY A 122 -23.94 -7.41 -15.98
#